data_AF-A0A9W9YQE4-F1
#
_entry.id   AF-A0A9W9YQE4-F1
#
_cell.length_a   1.000
_cell.length_b   1.000
_cell.length_c   1.000
_cell.angle_alpha   90.00
_cell.angle_beta   90.00
_cell.angle_gamma   90.00
#
_symmetry.space_group_name_H-M   'P 1'
#
loop_
_entity.id
_entity.type
_entity.pdbx_description
1 polymer ?
#
loop_
_entity_poly.entity_id
_entity_poly.type
_entity_poly.pdbx_seq_one_letter_code
_entity_poly.pdbx_strand_id
1 'polypeptide(L)'
;MAVRPSPDTPLDDKYRKMIRSNMENIIKDLEPLLLLHYMTDVLDEYDIESIKKKETRKEEARTLLDILPRRGSKTFWNFIKTLQKKQSFLVSYFIDETVENGTKENAIEYRISWDAPLEVAPTHCSWCKVWEAELKSLRSEIKELKEQLKT
;
A
#
# COMPACT_ATOMS: atom_id res chain seq x y z
N MET A 1 19.29 -21.94 -7.86
CA MET A 1 19.52 -21.03 -6.72
C MET A 1 18.66 -19.81 -6.96
N ALA A 2 17.57 -19.62 -6.22
CA ALA A 2 16.78 -18.40 -6.34
C ALA A 2 17.64 -17.21 -5.86
N VAL A 3 17.86 -16.24 -6.74
CA VAL A 3 18.56 -15.00 -6.39
C VAL A 3 17.63 -14.24 -5.45
N ARG A 4 18.05 -14.03 -4.20
CA ARG A 4 17.30 -13.17 -3.28
C ARG A 4 17.17 -11.78 -3.92
N PRO A 5 15.95 -11.23 -4.08
CA PRO A 5 15.81 -9.88 -4.60
C PRO A 5 16.59 -8.92 -3.69
N SER A 6 17.43 -8.09 -4.31
CA SER A 6 18.22 -7.06 -3.62
C SER A 6 17.26 -6.19 -2.78
N PRO A 7 17.63 -5.81 -1.54
CA PRO A 7 16.82 -4.86 -0.79
C PRO A 7 16.71 -3.57 -1.62
N ASP A 8 15.47 -3.13 -1.84
CA ASP A 8 15.14 -1.88 -2.49
C ASP A 8 15.56 -0.69 -1.59
N THR A 9 15.26 0.55 -2.00
CA THR A 9 15.52 1.75 -1.19
C THR A 9 15.05 1.54 0.26
N PRO A 10 15.88 1.86 1.26
CA PRO A 10 15.53 1.68 2.66
C PRO A 10 14.19 2.34 3.00
N LEU A 11 13.34 1.62 3.74
CA LEU A 11 12.08 2.18 4.25
C LEU A 11 12.37 3.40 5.14
N ASP A 12 11.60 4.48 5.04
CA ASP A 12 11.75 5.64 5.92
C ASP A 12 11.50 5.24 7.39
N ASP A 13 12.31 5.79 8.30
CA ASP A 13 12.16 5.59 9.74
C ASP A 13 10.79 6.01 10.27
N LYS A 14 10.13 6.98 9.62
CA LYS A 14 8.73 7.34 9.92
C LYS A 14 7.81 6.12 9.84
N TYR A 15 7.87 5.38 8.73
CA TYR A 15 7.03 4.20 8.53
C TYR A 15 7.45 3.04 9.44
N ARG A 16 8.75 2.87 9.70
CA ARG A 16 9.23 1.88 10.69
C ARG A 16 8.66 2.14 12.08
N LYS A 17 8.67 3.40 12.52
CA LYS A 17 8.10 3.82 13.81
C LYS A 17 6.60 3.59 13.85
N MET A 18 5.88 3.94 12.78
CA MET A 18 4.44 3.74 12.67
C MET A 18 4.04 2.25 12.78
N ILE A 19 4.74 1.37 12.05
CA ILE A 19 4.54 -0.09 12.17
C ILE A 19 4.71 -0.52 13.62
N ARG A 20 5.79 -0.09 14.30
CA ARG A 20 6.08 -0.47 15.69
C ARG A 20 5.03 0.05 16.67
N SER A 21 4.59 1.30 16.52
CA SER A 21 3.60 1.92 17.41
C SER A 21 2.22 1.26 17.30
N ASN A 22 1.81 0.89 16.09
CA ASN A 22 0.48 0.32 15.84
C ASN A 22 0.49 -1.22 15.76
N MET A 23 1.65 -1.85 15.98
CA MET A 23 1.88 -3.28 15.72
C MET A 23 0.87 -4.18 16.44
N GLU A 24 0.68 -3.96 17.74
CA GLU A 24 -0.20 -4.78 18.56
C GLU A 24 -1.69 -4.60 18.20
N ASN A 25 -2.06 -3.50 17.55
CA ASN A 25 -3.42 -3.29 17.06
C ASN A 25 -3.61 -3.95 15.70
N ILE A 26 -2.63 -3.81 14.79
CA ILE A 26 -2.69 -4.42 13.46
C ILE A 26 -2.70 -5.96 13.56
N ILE A 27 -1.85 -6.55 14.40
CA ILE A 27 -1.73 -8.01 14.56
C ILE A 27 -3.04 -8.68 14.99
N LYS A 28 -3.94 -7.96 15.68
CA LYS A 28 -5.21 -8.52 16.15
C LYS A 28 -6.16 -8.88 15.01
N ASP A 29 -6.08 -8.16 13.90
CA ASP A 29 -7.06 -8.25 12.81
C ASP A 29 -6.42 -8.52 11.44
N LEU A 30 -5.08 -8.48 11.34
CA LEU A 30 -4.34 -8.80 10.12
C LEU A 30 -4.47 -10.28 9.76
N GLU A 31 -4.79 -10.55 8.49
CA GLU A 31 -4.88 -11.90 7.92
C GLU A 31 -3.74 -12.09 6.92
N PRO A 32 -2.53 -12.45 7.39
CA PRO A 32 -1.31 -12.41 6.59
C PRO A 32 -1.38 -13.34 5.38
N LEU A 33 -1.94 -14.54 5.52
CA LEU A 33 -2.04 -15.51 4.43
C LEU A 33 -2.86 -15.01 3.23
N LEU A 34 -3.88 -14.16 3.47
CA LEU A 34 -4.66 -13.53 2.41
C LEU A 34 -3.84 -12.50 1.62
N LEU A 35 -2.87 -11.86 2.28
CA LEU A 35 -2.02 -10.85 1.68
C LEU A 35 -0.84 -11.49 0.92
N LEU A 36 -0.25 -12.56 1.48
CA LEU A 36 0.92 -13.24 0.90
C LEU A 36 0.70 -13.69 -0.54
N HIS A 37 -0.51 -14.13 -0.89
CA HIS A 37 -0.83 -14.54 -2.26
C HIS A 37 -0.59 -13.43 -3.30
N TYR A 38 -0.74 -12.17 -2.90
CA TYR A 38 -0.58 -10.99 -3.76
C TYR A 38 0.78 -10.30 -3.62
N MET A 39 1.65 -10.81 -2.74
CA MET A 39 2.96 -10.24 -2.45
C MET A 39 4.12 -11.13 -2.90
N THR A 40 3.85 -12.13 -3.74
CA THR A 40 4.84 -13.10 -4.25
C THR A 40 5.89 -12.49 -5.17
N ASP A 41 5.66 -11.26 -5.64
CA ASP A 41 6.56 -10.47 -6.47
C ASP A 41 7.59 -9.66 -5.67
N VAL A 42 7.28 -9.35 -4.40
CA VAL A 42 8.11 -8.54 -3.51
C VAL A 42 8.69 -9.34 -2.34
N LEU A 43 8.07 -10.46 -1.99
CA LEU A 43 8.56 -11.41 -0.99
C LEU A 43 9.15 -12.63 -1.70
N ASP A 44 10.30 -13.11 -1.22
CA ASP A 44 10.86 -14.36 -1.73
C ASP A 44 10.20 -15.58 -1.06
N GLU A 45 10.45 -16.76 -1.64
CA GLU A 45 9.90 -18.02 -1.14
C GLU A 45 10.30 -18.27 0.32
N TYR A 46 11.52 -17.88 0.72
CA TYR A 46 11.99 -17.99 2.09
C TYR A 46 11.18 -17.11 3.06
N ASP A 47 10.87 -15.87 2.71
CA ASP A 47 10.01 -15.01 3.51
C ASP A 47 8.62 -15.62 3.66
N ILE A 48 8.03 -16.05 2.55
CA ILE A 48 6.69 -16.63 2.50
C ILE A 48 6.63 -17.89 3.38
N GLU A 49 7.60 -18.79 3.26
CA GLU A 49 7.72 -19.97 4.10
C GLU A 49 7.94 -19.61 5.58
N SER A 50 8.80 -18.61 5.87
CA SER A 50 9.07 -18.19 7.24
C SER A 50 7.83 -17.65 7.96
N ILE A 51 6.92 -17.02 7.22
CA ILE A 51 5.63 -16.55 7.72
C ILE A 51 4.69 -17.73 7.90
N LYS A 52 4.49 -18.58 6.87
CA LYS A 52 3.60 -19.75 6.91
C LYS A 52 4.00 -20.80 7.94
N LYS A 53 5.26 -20.84 8.36
CA LYS A 53 5.76 -21.77 9.37
C LYS A 53 5.32 -21.41 10.80
N LYS A 54 4.79 -20.21 11.03
CA LYS A 54 4.35 -19.79 12.38
C LYS A 54 3.09 -20.55 12.80
N GLU A 55 2.95 -20.77 14.10
CA GLU A 55 1.87 -21.61 14.64
C GLU A 55 0.55 -20.85 14.74
N THR A 56 0.62 -19.53 14.93
CA THR A 56 -0.58 -18.70 15.10
C THR A 56 -0.63 -17.57 14.09
N ARG A 57 -1.84 -17.22 13.64
CA ARG A 57 -2.10 -16.06 12.78
C ARG A 57 -1.45 -14.77 13.30
N LYS A 58 -1.41 -14.58 14.63
CA LYS A 58 -0.77 -13.41 15.25
C LYS A 58 0.74 -13.40 15.06
N GLU A 59 1.39 -14.56 15.18
CA GLU A 59 2.82 -14.69 14.92
C GLU A 59 3.15 -14.56 13.43
N GLU A 60 2.30 -15.11 12.55
CA GLU A 60 2.40 -14.90 11.10
C GLU A 60 2.35 -13.39 10.79
N ALA A 61 1.35 -12.68 11.33
CA ALA A 61 1.16 -11.25 11.15
C ALA A 61 2.36 -10.45 11.67
N ARG A 62 2.85 -10.79 12.86
CA ARG A 62 4.05 -10.19 13.46
C ARG A 62 5.27 -10.38 12.57
N THR A 63 5.45 -11.58 12.02
CA THR A 63 6.58 -11.93 11.16
C THR A 63 6.52 -11.16 9.85
N LEU A 64 5.34 -11.07 9.24
CA LEU A 64 5.13 -10.26 8.04
C LEU A 64 5.52 -8.80 8.29
N LEU A 65 5.03 -8.18 9.37
CA LEU A 65 5.33 -6.79 9.72
C LEU A 65 6.81 -6.53 10.04
N ASP A 66 7.54 -7.53 10.55
CA ASP A 66 8.99 -7.43 10.80
C ASP A 66 9.83 -7.58 9.52
N ILE A 67 9.30 -8.24 8.50
CA ILE A 67 9.96 -8.41 7.20
C ILE A 67 9.87 -7.12 6.36
N LEU A 68 8.74 -6.39 6.39
CA LEU A 68 8.53 -5.21 5.53
C LEU A 68 9.67 -4.17 5.64
N PRO A 69 10.14 -3.76 6.85
CA PRO A 69 11.21 -2.79 6.99
C PRO A 69 12.58 -3.28 6.51
N ARG A 70 12.80 -4.59 6.48
CA ARG A 70 14.06 -5.23 6.08
C ARG A 70 14.19 -5.34 4.57
N ARG A 71 13.06 -5.47 3.86
CA ARG A 71 13.00 -5.61 2.40
C ARG A 71 13.05 -4.27 1.67
N GLY A 72 12.46 -3.23 2.25
CA GLY A 72 12.54 -1.87 1.72
C GLY A 72 11.18 -1.26 1.34
N SER A 73 11.22 -0.03 0.83
CA SER A 73 10.05 0.79 0.56
C SER A 73 9.05 0.15 -0.41
N LYS A 74 9.53 -0.48 -1.49
CA LYS A 74 8.68 -1.14 -2.49
C LYS A 74 7.81 -2.23 -1.89
N THR A 75 8.39 -3.06 -1.02
CA THR A 75 7.67 -4.14 -0.33
C THR A 75 6.60 -3.57 0.60
N PHE A 76 6.93 -2.50 1.32
CA PHE A 76 5.96 -1.79 2.16
C PHE A 76 4.79 -1.21 1.35
N TRP A 77 5.06 -0.55 0.22
CA TRP A 77 3.99 0.01 -0.61
C TRP A 77 3.11 -1.08 -1.26
N ASN A 78 3.70 -2.19 -1.70
CA ASN A 78 2.92 -3.32 -2.21
C ASN A 78 2.04 -3.96 -1.12
N PHE A 79 2.57 -4.03 0.13
CA PHE A 79 1.78 -4.42 1.29
C PHE A 79 0.58 -3.50 1.50
N ILE A 80 0.77 -2.17 1.54
CA ILE A 80 -0.33 -1.20 1.71
C ILE A 80 -1.36 -1.32 0.59
N LYS A 81 -0.91 -1.46 -0.66
CA LYS A 81 -1.79 -1.67 -1.83
C LYS A 81 -2.64 -2.93 -1.70
N THR A 82 -2.04 -4.02 -1.23
CA THR A 82 -2.73 -5.29 -0.99
C THR A 82 -3.70 -5.18 0.18
N LEU A 83 -3.27 -4.52 1.26
CA LEU A 83 -4.07 -4.25 2.44
C LEU A 83 -5.31 -3.43 2.09
N GLN A 84 -5.19 -2.40 1.26
CA GLN A 84 -6.31 -1.59 0.79
C GLN A 84 -7.33 -2.41 -0.01
N LYS A 85 -6.89 -3.41 -0.78
CA LYS A 85 -7.77 -4.27 -1.58
C LYS A 85 -8.47 -5.35 -0.76
N LYS A 86 -7.83 -5.88 0.28
CA LYS A 86 -8.29 -7.07 1.00
C LYS A 86 -8.77 -6.80 2.42
N GLN A 87 -8.15 -5.85 3.10
CA GLN A 87 -8.40 -5.50 4.50
C GLN A 87 -8.32 -3.98 4.69
N SER A 88 -9.13 -3.23 3.92
CA SER A 88 -9.06 -1.76 3.85
C SER A 88 -9.20 -1.06 5.21
N PHE A 89 -9.93 -1.67 6.15
CA PHE A 89 -10.11 -1.16 7.50
C PHE A 89 -8.80 -1.09 8.31
N LEU A 90 -7.75 -1.84 7.93
CA LEU A 90 -6.44 -1.78 8.57
C LEU A 90 -5.54 -0.68 8.03
N VAL A 91 -5.86 -0.11 6.87
CA VAL A 91 -5.03 0.92 6.22
C VAL A 91 -4.98 2.20 7.07
N SER A 92 -6.03 2.48 7.85
CA SER A 92 -6.07 3.63 8.78
C SER A 92 -4.94 3.61 9.81
N TYR A 93 -4.43 2.42 10.19
CA TYR A 93 -3.27 2.31 11.09
C TYR A 93 -1.93 2.67 10.42
N PHE A 94 -1.92 2.81 9.09
CA PHE A 94 -0.74 3.13 8.29
C PHE A 94 -0.82 4.50 7.61
N ILE A 95 -1.96 5.19 7.70
CA ILE A 95 -2.14 6.56 7.22
C ILE A 95 -2.13 7.46 8.44
N ASP A 96 -1.01 8.14 8.65
CA ASP A 96 -0.96 9.29 9.53
C ASP A 96 -1.43 10.52 8.72
N GLU A 97 -2.31 11.36 9.26
CA GLU A 97 -2.83 12.57 8.59
C GLU A 97 -1.72 13.56 8.16
N THR A 98 -0.46 13.28 8.51
CA THR A 98 0.71 14.09 8.22
C THR A 98 1.28 13.93 6.79
N VAL A 99 0.58 13.26 5.85
CA VAL A 99 0.97 13.17 4.42
C VAL A 99 0.51 14.39 3.60
N GLU A 100 0.13 15.51 4.23
CA GLU A 100 -0.05 16.77 3.50
C GLU A 100 1.27 17.47 3.13
N ASN A 101 2.42 17.07 3.67
CA ASN A 101 3.69 17.75 3.37
C ASN A 101 4.82 16.75 3.07
N GLY A 102 4.96 16.34 1.81
CA GLY A 102 6.05 15.43 1.41
C GLY A 102 6.21 15.23 -0.09
N THR A 103 6.65 16.30 -0.77
CA THR A 103 7.29 16.35 -2.10
C THR A 103 6.56 15.76 -3.31
N LYS A 104 6.46 16.59 -4.36
CA LYS A 104 5.84 16.26 -5.66
C LYS A 104 6.46 15.03 -6.34
N GLU A 105 7.67 14.62 -5.95
CA GLU A 105 8.31 13.38 -6.44
C GLU A 105 7.57 12.10 -6.03
N ASN A 106 6.93 12.04 -4.85
CA ASN A 106 6.23 10.82 -4.40
C ASN A 106 4.83 10.66 -5.03
N ALA A 107 4.28 11.70 -5.65
CA ALA A 107 2.99 11.63 -6.36
C ALA A 107 3.09 10.93 -7.73
N ILE A 108 4.30 10.76 -8.27
CA ILE A 108 4.51 10.19 -9.61
C ILE A 108 4.40 8.65 -9.58
N GLU A 109 4.76 7.97 -8.49
CA GLU A 109 4.67 6.51 -8.41
C GLU A 109 3.25 6.02 -8.02
N TYR A 110 2.45 6.86 -7.36
CA TYR A 110 1.01 6.63 -7.16
C TYR A 110 0.18 6.71 -8.46
N ARG A 111 0.78 7.17 -9.56
CA ARG A 111 0.10 7.42 -10.84
C ARG A 111 0.10 6.23 -11.80
N ILE A 112 0.85 5.15 -11.53
CA ILE A 112 1.08 4.07 -12.53
C ILE A 112 0.16 2.84 -12.36
N SER A 113 -0.84 2.86 -11.47
CA SER A 113 -1.74 1.70 -11.31
C SER A 113 -3.18 2.04 -10.91
N TRP A 114 -3.74 3.12 -11.45
CA TRP A 114 -5.15 3.48 -11.28
C TRP A 114 -5.97 3.36 -12.57
N ASP A 115 -5.57 2.49 -13.50
CA ASP A 115 -6.41 2.04 -14.63
C ASP A 115 -7.29 0.83 -14.24
N ALA A 116 -7.79 0.80 -13.00
CA ALA A 116 -8.90 -0.09 -12.68
C ALA A 116 -10.18 0.54 -13.26
N PRO A 117 -10.97 -0.19 -14.07
CA PRO A 117 -12.27 0.31 -14.51
C PRO A 117 -13.08 0.78 -13.31
N LEU A 118 -13.69 1.96 -13.44
CA LEU A 118 -14.44 2.70 -12.41
C LEU A 118 -15.64 1.95 -11.78
N GLU A 119 -15.80 0.64 -12.05
CA GLU A 119 -16.98 -0.14 -11.72
C GLU A 119 -16.85 -0.98 -10.44
N VAL A 120 -15.68 -0.99 -9.77
CA VAL A 120 -15.46 -1.83 -8.56
C VAL A 120 -14.83 -1.08 -7.38
N ALA A 121 -15.04 0.23 -7.27
CA ALA A 121 -14.59 0.99 -6.10
C ALA A 121 -15.41 0.59 -4.84
N PRO A 122 -14.77 0.25 -3.71
CA PRO A 122 -15.48 -0.02 -2.46
C PRO A 122 -16.20 1.26 -2.01
N THR A 123 -17.53 1.21 -1.94
CA THR A 123 -18.44 2.37 -1.73
C THR A 123 -18.38 3.01 -0.34
N HIS A 124 -17.35 2.72 0.47
CA HIS A 124 -17.29 3.13 1.87
C HIS A 124 -15.90 3.61 2.32
N CYS A 125 -15.14 4.26 1.44
CA CYS A 125 -13.93 4.98 1.84
C CYS A 125 -14.18 6.49 1.83
N SER A 126 -14.00 7.15 2.98
CA SER A 126 -14.11 8.61 3.12
C SER A 126 -13.12 9.36 2.21
N TRP A 127 -12.00 8.74 1.86
CA TRP A 127 -11.03 9.28 0.90
C TRP A 127 -11.53 9.26 -0.56
N CYS A 128 -12.47 8.39 -0.93
CA CYS A 128 -13.04 8.39 -2.28
C CYS A 128 -13.81 9.67 -2.60
N LYS A 129 -14.47 10.30 -1.62
CA LYS A 129 -15.26 11.52 -1.86
C LYS A 129 -14.40 12.73 -2.21
N VAL A 130 -13.26 12.89 -1.53
CA VAL A 130 -12.31 13.99 -1.78
C VAL A 130 -11.64 13.79 -3.13
N TRP A 131 -11.17 12.57 -3.40
CA TRP A 131 -10.55 12.20 -4.68
C TRP A 131 -11.51 12.29 -5.87
N GLU A 132 -12.79 11.95 -5.72
CA GLU A 132 -13.81 12.09 -6.78
C GLU A 132 -14.09 13.55 -7.15
N ALA A 133 -14.07 14.46 -6.18
CA ALA A 133 -14.24 15.89 -6.43
C ALA A 133 -13.05 16.46 -7.21
N GLU A 134 -11.83 16.13 -6.81
CA GLU A 134 -10.60 16.53 -7.50
C GLU A 134 -10.51 15.93 -8.90
N LEU A 135 -10.87 14.66 -9.08
CA LEU A 135 -10.94 14.02 -10.41
C LEU A 135 -11.98 14.69 -11.33
N LYS A 136 -13.14 15.10 -10.80
CA LYS A 136 -14.14 15.83 -11.59
C LYS A 136 -13.59 17.18 -12.05
N SER A 137 -12.92 17.91 -11.15
CA SER A 137 -12.27 19.20 -11.48
C SER A 137 -11.20 19.04 -12.56
N LEU A 138 -10.28 18.08 -12.39
CA LEU A 138 -9.21 17.82 -13.36
C LEU A 138 -9.76 17.36 -14.71
N ARG A 139 -10.86 16.58 -14.74
CA ARG A 139 -11.51 16.17 -16.00
C ARG A 139 -12.14 17.34 -16.74
N SER A 140 -12.74 18.30 -16.04
CA SER A 140 -13.25 19.52 -16.69
C SER A 140 -12.12 20.35 -17.29
N GLU A 141 -11.03 20.55 -16.56
CA GLU A 141 -9.87 21.32 -17.07
C GLU A 141 -9.24 20.66 -18.30
N ILE A 142 -9.07 19.32 -18.28
CA ILE A 142 -8.55 18.58 -19.45
C ILE A 142 -9.50 18.71 -20.66
N LYS A 143 -10.81 18.74 -20.44
CA LYS A 143 -11.78 18.92 -21.52
C LYS A 143 -11.65 20.30 -22.16
N GLU A 144 -11.52 21.33 -21.33
CA GLU A 144 -11.40 22.72 -21.77
C GLU A 144 -10.09 22.98 -22.52
N LEU A 145 -8.97 22.44 -22.01
CA LEU A 145 -7.67 22.49 -22.70
C LEU A 145 -7.68 21.74 -24.03
N LYS A 146 -8.40 20.60 -24.12
CA LYS A 146 -8.57 19.87 -25.38
C LYS A 146 -9.44 20.60 -26.40
N GLU A 147 -10.37 21.44 -25.96
CA GLU A 147 -11.17 22.30 -26.83
C GLU A 147 -10.34 23.48 -27.35
N GLN A 148 -9.49 24.07 -26.51
CA GLN A 148 -8.56 25.15 -26.90
C GLN A 148 -7.48 24.68 -27.89
N LEU A 149 -7.03 23.42 -27.80
CA LEU A 149 -6.03 22.86 -28.71
C LEU A 149 -6.60 22.42 -30.08
N LYS A 150 -7.94 22.48 -30.25
CA LYS A 150 -8.64 22.16 -31.51
C LYS A 150 -8.93 23.38 -32.39
N THR A 151 -8.54 24.57 -31.94
CA THR A 151 -8.54 25.84 -32.69
C THR A 151 -7.15 26.15 -33.21
#